data_AF-A0A523VFZ1-F1
#
_entry.id   AF-A0A523VFZ1-F1
#
_cell.length_a   1.000
_cell.length_b   1.000
_cell.length_c   1.000
_cell.angle_alpha   90.00
_cell.angle_beta   90.00
_cell.angle_gamma   90.00
#
_symmetry.space_group_name_H-M   'P 1'
#
loop_
_entity.id
_entity.type
_entity.pdbx_description
1 polymer ?
#
loop_
_entity_poly.entity_id
_entity_poly.type
_entity_poly.pdbx_seq_one_letter_code
_entity_poly.pdbx_strand_id
1 'polypeptide(L)' 'MRARAATLEEALGRRVGWEEAAEALAAGFAGELGLILEQGELTPEELTLARRLEIEKYATEEWTARV' A
#
# COMPACT_ATOMS: atom_id res chain seq x y z
N MET A 1 8.83 11.38 24.96
CA MET A 1 8.25 10.31 24.13
C MET A 1 9.36 9.73 23.27
N ARG A 2 9.59 8.41 23.29
CA ARG A 2 10.43 7.76 22.26
C ARG A 2 9.53 7.45 21.07
N ALA A 3 9.85 7.95 19.88
CA ALA A 3 9.20 7.48 18.66
C ALA A 3 9.47 5.97 18.53
N ARG A 4 8.42 5.15 18.45
CA ARG A 4 8.53 3.71 18.19
C ARG A 4 8.54 3.40 16.68
N ALA A 5 8.64 4.43 15.85
CA ALA A 5 8.67 4.34 14.39
C ALA A 5 9.93 5.03 13.88
N ALA A 6 10.47 4.51 12.77
CA ALA A 6 11.53 5.11 11.98
C ALA A 6 11.11 5.08 10.50
N THR A 7 11.58 6.06 9.75
CA THR A 7 11.40 6.15 8.30
C THR A 7 12.51 5.41 7.55
N LEU A 8 12.29 5.10 6.27
CA LEU A 8 13.34 4.55 5.40
C LEU A 8 14.52 5.52 5.25
N GLU A 9 14.26 6.84 5.23
CA GLU A 9 15.32 7.85 5.14
C GLU A 9 16.24 7.82 6.37
N GLU A 10 15.66 7.72 7.57
CA GLU A 10 16.42 7.59 8.81
C GLU A 10 17.21 6.28 8.87
N ALA A 11 16.61 5.16 8.42
CA ALA A 11 17.25 3.85 8.45
C ALA A 11 18.40 3.72 7.44
N LEU A 12 18.26 4.34 6.26
CA LEU A 12 19.19 4.20 5.14
C LEU A 12 20.15 5.39 5.00
N GLY A 13 19.92 6.49 5.70
CA GLY A 13 20.72 7.71 5.61
C GLY A 13 20.60 8.45 4.27
N ARG A 14 19.57 8.14 3.48
CA ARG A 14 19.28 8.79 2.20
C ARG A 14 17.79 8.80 1.92
N ARG A 15 17.33 9.75 1.12
CA ARG A 15 15.97 9.72 0.59
C ARG A 15 15.77 8.54 -0.37
N VAL A 16 14.59 7.94 -0.27
CA VAL A 16 14.13 6.86 -1.15
C VAL A 16 12.87 7.38 -1.85
N GLY A 17 12.85 7.27 -3.18
CA GLY A 17 11.68 7.62 -3.97
C GLY A 17 10.52 6.64 -3.71
N TRP A 18 9.29 7.07 -3.99
CA TRP A 18 8.14 6.17 -3.86
C TRP A 18 8.26 4.96 -4.78
N GLU A 19 8.58 5.20 -6.04
CA GLU A 19 8.75 4.16 -7.07
C GLU A 19 9.86 3.19 -6.69
N GLU A 20 11.01 3.71 -6.22
CA GLU A 20 12.12 2.89 -5.76
C GLU A 20 11.70 1.96 -4.61
N ALA A 21 10.96 2.49 -3.62
CA ALA A 21 10.47 1.69 -2.51
C ALA A 21 9.44 0.63 -2.97
N ALA A 22 8.53 1.00 -3.87
CA ALA A 22 7.50 0.11 -4.39
C ALA A 22 8.11 -1.04 -5.22
N GLU A 23 9.07 -0.73 -6.09
CA GLU A 23 9.79 -1.71 -6.91
C GLU A 23 10.63 -2.65 -6.04
N ALA A 24 11.36 -2.12 -5.05
CA ALA A 24 12.15 -2.94 -4.13
C ALA A 24 11.26 -3.90 -3.31
N LEU A 25 10.09 -3.44 -2.87
CA LEU A 25 9.10 -4.31 -2.22
C LEU A 25 8.60 -5.37 -3.19
N ALA A 26 8.15 -5.01 -4.40
CA ALA A 26 7.66 -5.98 -5.38
C ALA A 26 8.72 -7.05 -5.71
N ALA A 27 9.97 -6.65 -5.90
CA ALA A 27 11.09 -7.55 -6.16
C ALA A 27 11.37 -8.50 -4.98
N GLY A 28 11.32 -7.98 -3.74
CA GLY A 28 11.46 -8.80 -2.54
C GLY A 28 10.36 -9.86 -2.44
N PHE A 29 9.11 -9.49 -2.66
CA PHE A 29 7.99 -10.44 -2.66
C PHE A 29 8.12 -11.47 -3.79
N ALA A 30 8.49 -11.05 -5.00
CA ALA A 30 8.70 -11.96 -6.12
C ALA A 30 9.79 -13.00 -5.83
N GLY A 31 10.93 -12.55 -5.27
CA GLY A 31 12.05 -13.43 -4.93
C GLY A 31 11.73 -14.40 -3.80
N GLU A 32 11.20 -13.90 -2.67
CA GLU A 32 10.97 -14.71 -1.47
C GLU A 32 9.79 -15.67 -1.62
N LEU A 33 8.78 -15.32 -2.41
CA LEU A 33 7.58 -16.14 -2.62
C LEU A 33 7.64 -16.95 -3.93
N GLY A 34 8.68 -16.77 -4.75
CA GLY A 34 8.81 -17.45 -6.05
C GLY A 34 7.72 -17.06 -7.04
N LEU A 35 7.30 -15.79 -7.03
CA LEU A 35 6.23 -15.27 -7.88
C LEU A 35 6.78 -14.55 -9.12
N ILE A 36 6.01 -14.59 -10.20
CA ILE A 36 6.15 -13.65 -11.32
C ILE A 36 5.03 -12.63 -11.16
N LEU A 37 5.37 -11.41 -10.76
CA LEU A 37 4.41 -10.32 -10.63
C LEU A 37 4.26 -9.61 -11.97
N GLU A 38 3.05 -9.62 -12.52
CA GLU A 38 2.71 -8.91 -13.75
C GLU A 38 1.90 -7.66 -13.42
N GLN A 39 2.22 -6.56 -14.10
CA GLN A 39 1.44 -5.33 -13.96
C GLN A 39 0.06 -5.55 -14.60
N GLY A 40 -0.99 -5.32 -13.82
CA GLY A 40 -2.38 -5.43 -14.26
C GLY A 40 -3.18 -4.20 -13.88
N GLU A 41 -4.26 -3.98 -14.62
CA GLU A 41 -5.28 -2.96 -14.33
C GLU A 41 -6.46 -3.62 -13.61
N LEU A 42 -7.18 -2.84 -12.80
CA LEU A 42 -8.41 -3.31 -12.17
C LEU A 42 -9.49 -3.55 -13.22
N THR A 43 -10.26 -4.62 -13.06
CA THR A 43 -11.41 -4.91 -13.92
C THR A 43 -12.56 -3.92 -13.67
N PRO A 44 -13.50 -3.74 -14.61
CA PRO A 44 -14.68 -2.91 -14.38
C PRO A 44 -15.49 -3.32 -13.15
N GLU A 45 -15.58 -4.62 -12.87
CA GLU A 45 -16.27 -5.17 -11.70
C GLU A 45 -15.54 -4.81 -10.40
N GLU A 46 -14.21 -4.91 -10.39
CA GLU A 46 -13.37 -4.52 -9.24
C GLU A 46 -13.46 -3.02 -8.97
N LEU A 47 -13.42 -2.18 -10.01
CA LEU A 47 -13.59 -0.73 -9.88
C LEU A 47 -14.98 -0.38 -9.34
N THR A 48 -16.02 -1.07 -9.79
CA THR A 48 -17.39 -0.88 -9.30
C THR A 48 -17.48 -1.24 -7.82
N LEU A 49 -16.87 -2.36 -7.43
CA LEU A 49 -16.80 -2.78 -6.03
C LEU A 49 -16.03 -1.78 -5.17
N ALA A 50 -14.87 -1.31 -5.65
CA ALA A 50 -14.06 -0.33 -4.93
C ALA A 50 -14.84 0.96 -4.65
N ARG A 51 -15.54 1.51 -5.65
CA ARG A 51 -16.39 2.70 -5.49
C ARG A 51 -17.52 2.47 -4.49
N ARG A 52 -18.17 1.30 -4.54
CA ARG A 52 -19.21 0.96 -3.57
C ARG A 52 -18.66 0.90 -2.15
N LEU A 53 -17.52 0.24 -1.95
CA LEU A 53 -16.86 0.13 -0.65
C LEU A 53 -16.40 1.48 -0.11
N GLU A 54 -15.91 2.36 -0.98
CA GLU A 54 -15.58 3.74 -0.62
C GLU A 54 -16.82 4.44 -0.03
N ILE A 55 -17.91 4.50 -0.80
CA ILE A 55 -19.12 5.26 -0.43
C ILE A 55 -19.82 4.68 0.79
N GLU A 56 -20.02 3.36 0.79
CA GLU A 56 -20.85 2.70 1.81
C GLU A 56 -20.08 2.43 3.10
N LYS A 57 -18.74 2.47 3.08
CA LYS A 57 -17.93 2.06 4.22
C LYS A 57 -16.71 2.94 4.45
N TYR A 58 -15.73 2.96 3.55
CA TYR A 58 -14.43 3.55 3.87
C TYR A 58 -14.46 5.08 4.01
N ALA A 59 -15.46 5.75 3.44
CA ALA A 59 -15.68 7.19 3.60
C ALA A 59 -16.69 7.53 4.72
N THR A 60 -17.28 6.55 5.42
CA THR A 60 -18.29 6.84 6.44
C THR A 60 -17.65 7.15 7.79
N GLU A 61 -18.29 8.02 8.58
CA GLU A 61 -17.87 8.32 9.95
C GLU A 61 -17.97 7.08 10.84
N GLU A 62 -18.98 6.24 10.63
CA GLU A 62 -19.14 4.97 11.35
C GLU A 62 -17.88 4.09 11.22
N TRP A 63 -17.22 4.10 10.06
CA TRP A 63 -15.99 3.35 9.86
C TRP A 63 -14.75 4.09 10.35
N THR A 64 -14.61 5.37 9.99
CA THR A 64 -13.36 6.14 10.17
C THR A 64 -13.19 6.76 11.56
N ALA A 65 -14.28 7.01 12.28
CA ALA A 65 -14.29 7.61 13.62
C ALA A 65 -14.65 6.60 14.73
N ARG A 66 -14.56 5.30 14.43
CA ARG A 66 -14.86 4.24 15.40
C ARG A 66 -13.73 4.12 16.41
N VAL A 67 -14.03 4.46 17.67
CA VAL A 67 -13.08 4.45 18.81
C VAL A 67 -13.22 3.15 19.61
#